data_AF-A0A357YM61-F1
#
_entry.id   AF-A0A357YM61-F1
#
_cell.length_a   1.000
_cell.length_b   1.000
_cell.length_c   1.000
_cell.angle_alpha   90.00
_cell.angle_beta   90.00
_cell.angle_gamma   90.00
#
_symmetry.space_group_name_H-M   'P 1'
#
loop_
_entity.id
_entity.type
_entity.pdbx_description
1 polymer ?
#
loop_
_entity_poly.entity_id
_entity_poly.type
_entity_poly.pdbx_seq_one_letter_code
_entity_poly.pdbx_strand_id
1 'polypeptide(L)'
;PVLYLLGGETDIAYNNGMDDYERINHVPVFVANMDVGHGGTYSQPHGGEFARVATAWYKWQLKGDIEAGKMFTGETPLLSKSEVWKVDKKNLP
;
A
#
# COMPACT_ATOMS: atom_id res chain seq x y z
N PRO A 1 -8.83 8.65 -3.82
CA PRO A 1 -8.13 7.36 -3.94
C PRO A 1 -7.71 6.89 -2.54
N VAL A 2 -7.58 5.58 -2.32
CA VAL A 2 -7.31 5.00 -1.00
C VAL A 2 -6.08 4.09 -1.07
N LEU A 3 -5.27 4.13 -0.01
CA LEU A 3 -4.17 3.19 0.22
C LEU A 3 -4.45 2.41 1.52
N TYR A 4 -4.50 1.08 1.43
CA TYR A 4 -4.41 0.18 2.58
C TYR A 4 -2.97 -0.32 2.71
N LEU A 5 -2.42 -0.21 3.91
CA LEU A 5 -1.06 -0.65 4.25
C LEU A 5 -1.17 -1.58 5.45
N LEU A 6 -1.02 -2.87 5.22
CA LEU A 6 -1.39 -3.94 6.16
C LEU A 6 -0.19 -4.80 6.52
N GLY A 7 -0.17 -5.31 7.76
CA GLY A 7 0.90 -6.16 8.29
C GLY A 7 0.87 -7.62 7.86
N GLY A 8 0.16 -7.96 6.78
CA GLY A 8 0.01 -9.34 6.30
C GLY A 8 -0.95 -10.18 7.16
N GLU A 9 -1.08 -11.47 6.86
CA GLU A 9 -2.10 -12.34 7.47
C GLU A 9 -2.00 -12.49 9.00
N THR A 10 -0.84 -12.17 9.58
CA THR A 10 -0.61 -12.16 11.03
C THR A 10 -1.08 -10.87 11.73
N ASP A 11 -1.40 -9.82 10.98
CA ASP A 11 -1.99 -8.58 11.50
C ASP A 11 -3.47 -8.79 11.82
N ILE A 12 -3.88 -8.43 13.04
CA ILE A 12 -5.28 -8.50 13.48
C ILE A 12 -6.22 -7.67 12.60
N ALA A 13 -5.71 -6.64 11.92
CA ALA A 13 -6.49 -5.79 11.03
C ALA A 13 -6.54 -6.28 9.56
N TYR A 14 -5.81 -7.34 9.20
CA TYR A 14 -5.67 -7.81 7.81
C TYR A 14 -7.03 -8.10 7.16
N ASN A 15 -7.85 -8.94 7.81
CA ASN A 15 -9.15 -9.33 7.27
C ASN A 15 -10.08 -8.13 7.08
N ASN A 16 -10.01 -7.14 7.97
CA ASN A 16 -10.84 -5.93 7.87
C ASN A 16 -10.41 -5.09 6.67
N GLY A 17 -9.10 -4.88 6.49
CA GLY A 17 -8.57 -4.12 5.36
C GLY A 17 -8.81 -4.80 4.01
N MET A 18 -8.73 -6.14 3.95
CA MET A 18 -9.04 -6.90 2.74
C MET A 18 -10.55 -6.90 2.43
N ASP A 19 -11.43 -7.02 3.42
CA ASP A 19 -12.90 -6.88 3.23
C ASP A 19 -13.27 -5.47 2.71
N ASP A 20 -12.64 -4.42 3.26
CA ASP A 20 -12.82 -3.06 2.75
C ASP A 20 -12.34 -2.94 1.29
N TYR A 21 -11.16 -3.46 0.96
CA TYR A 21 -10.66 -3.49 -0.42
C TYR A 21 -11.63 -4.21 -1.36
N GLU A 22 -12.18 -5.37 -0.96
CA GLU A 22 -13.14 -6.15 -1.75
C GLU A 22 -14.44 -5.38 -2.02
N ARG A 23 -14.94 -4.63 -1.02
CA ARG A 23 -16.22 -3.92 -1.10
C ARG A 23 -16.14 -2.56 -1.79
N ILE A 24 -14.98 -1.89 -1.73
CA ILE A 24 -14.82 -0.58 -2.36
C ILE A 24 -14.60 -0.76 -3.86
N ASN A 25 -15.62 -0.38 -4.64
CA ASN A 25 -15.59 -0.47 -6.11
C ASN A 25 -15.83 0.88 -6.83
N HIS A 26 -16.05 1.96 -6.07
CA HIS A 26 -16.42 3.28 -6.60
C HIS A 26 -15.30 4.32 -6.57
N VAL A 27 -14.13 4.00 -6.00
CA VAL A 27 -12.92 4.84 -6.03
C VAL A 27 -11.68 4.00 -6.37
N PRO A 28 -10.57 4.63 -6.77
CA PRO A 28 -9.29 3.95 -6.89
C PRO A 28 -8.76 3.48 -5.53
N VAL A 29 -8.32 2.23 -5.45
CA VAL A 29 -7.77 1.61 -4.23
C VAL A 29 -6.50 0.86 -4.56
N PHE A 30 -5.47 1.04 -3.73
CA PHE A 30 -4.28 0.19 -3.68
C PHE A 30 -4.24 -0.49 -2.30
N VAL A 31 -3.98 -1.79 -2.25
CA VAL A 31 -3.70 -2.49 -0.98
C VAL A 31 -2.31 -3.10 -1.06
N ALA A 32 -1.53 -2.91 0.00
CA ALA A 32 -0.17 -3.41 0.15
C ALA A 32 -0.03 -4.16 1.47
N ASN A 33 0.39 -5.42 1.38
CA ASN A 33 0.55 -6.36 2.48
C ASN A 33 2.02 -6.75 2.62
N MET A 34 2.57 -6.65 3.83
CA MET A 34 3.91 -7.12 4.17
C MET A 34 3.83 -7.88 5.50
N ASP A 35 4.37 -9.09 5.58
CA ASP A 35 4.23 -9.97 6.75
C ASP A 35 5.09 -9.50 7.94
N VAL A 36 4.59 -8.48 8.64
CA VAL A 36 5.25 -7.82 9.79
C VAL A 36 4.31 -7.65 10.99
N GLY A 37 3.07 -8.14 10.88
CA GLY A 37 2.07 -8.10 11.94
C GLY A 37 1.59 -6.70 12.30
N HIS A 38 0.87 -6.63 13.43
CA HIS A 38 0.24 -5.40 13.88
C HIS A 38 1.29 -4.34 14.29
N GLY A 39 1.12 -3.12 13.78
CA GLY A 39 2.06 -2.00 13.97
C GLY A 39 3.05 -1.82 12.82
N GLY A 40 3.15 -2.78 11.90
CA GLY A 40 3.98 -2.66 10.69
C GLY A 40 5.46 -2.44 11.01
N THR A 41 6.13 -1.63 10.19
CA THR A 41 7.56 -1.33 10.37
C THR A 41 7.83 -0.04 11.15
N TYR A 42 6.83 0.58 11.77
CA TYR A 42 6.96 1.93 12.33
C TYR A 42 7.92 2.04 13.53
N SER A 43 8.24 0.93 14.19
CA SER A 43 9.25 0.87 15.25
C SER A 43 10.70 0.90 14.73
N GLN A 44 10.90 0.70 13.42
CA GLN A 44 12.22 0.76 12.79
C GLN A 44 12.68 2.22 12.63
N PRO A 45 14.00 2.48 12.50
CA PRO A 45 14.50 3.81 12.17
C PRO A 45 13.77 4.42 10.97
N HIS A 46 13.31 5.66 11.12
CA HIS A 46 12.53 6.39 10.12
C HIS A 46 11.22 5.70 9.66
N GLY A 47 10.71 4.75 10.46
CA GLY A 47 9.46 4.04 10.22
C GLY A 47 9.53 2.91 9.19
N GLY A 48 10.72 2.57 8.70
CA GLY A 48 10.96 1.43 7.82
C GLY A 48 10.21 1.48 6.48
N GLU A 49 9.94 0.29 5.93
CA GLU A 49 9.30 0.13 4.61
C GLU A 49 7.90 0.75 4.52
N PHE A 50 7.11 0.69 5.60
CA PHE A 50 5.79 1.31 5.65
C PHE A 50 5.88 2.84 5.46
N ALA A 51 6.84 3.49 6.12
CA ALA A 51 7.05 4.93 5.97
C ALA A 51 7.49 5.29 4.55
N ARG A 52 8.32 4.46 3.89
CA ARG A 52 8.73 4.65 2.49
C ARG A 52 7.52 4.62 1.55
N VAL A 53 6.67 3.60 1.66
CA VAL A 53 5.46 3.43 0.82
C VAL A 53 4.45 4.55 1.08
N ALA A 54 4.13 4.82 2.35
CA ALA A 54 3.19 5.89 2.72
C ALA A 54 3.68 7.27 2.22
N THR A 55 4.98 7.56 2.33
CA THR A 55 5.55 8.82 1.85
C THR A 55 5.45 8.95 0.33
N ALA A 56 5.73 7.88 -0.42
CA ALA A 56 5.58 7.88 -1.87
C ALA A 56 4.12 8.16 -2.29
N TRP A 57 3.16 7.57 -1.58
CA TRP A 57 1.73 7.83 -1.81
C TRP A 57 1.39 9.31 -1.62
N TYR A 58 1.83 9.92 -0.52
CA TYR A 58 1.58 11.35 -0.27
C TYR A 58 2.26 12.26 -1.29
N LYS A 59 3.51 11.97 -1.69
CA LYS A 59 4.19 12.74 -2.74
C LYS A 59 3.39 12.70 -4.05
N TRP A 60 2.92 11.52 -4.43
CA TRP A 60 2.12 11.38 -5.64
C TRP A 60 0.79 12.12 -5.53
N GLN A 61 -0.02 11.82 -4.51
CA GLN A 61 -1.39 12.31 -4.39
C GLN A 61 -1.48 13.80 -4.04
N LEU A 62 -0.55 14.31 -3.21
CA LEU A 62 -0.63 15.67 -2.68
C LEU A 62 0.34 16.64 -3.36
N LYS A 63 1.38 16.13 -4.02
CA LYS A 63 2.39 16.97 -4.69
C LYS A 63 2.51 16.72 -6.18
N GLY A 64 1.71 15.81 -6.75
CA GLY A 64 1.76 15.50 -8.18
C GLY A 64 3.05 14.81 -8.62
N ASP A 65 3.78 14.18 -7.70
CA ASP A 65 5.04 13.49 -8.00
C ASP A 65 4.77 12.21 -8.82
N ILE A 66 4.92 12.30 -10.15
CA ILE A 66 4.67 11.21 -11.09
C ILE A 66 5.68 10.07 -10.92
N GLU A 67 6.93 10.38 -10.55
CA GLU A 67 7.94 9.36 -10.31
C GLU A 67 7.58 8.51 -9.08
N ALA A 68 7.09 9.15 -8.00
CA ALA A 68 6.54 8.43 -6.86
C ALA A 68 5.28 7.62 -7.23
N GLY A 69 4.45 8.14 -8.15
CA GLY A 69 3.24 7.47 -8.64
C GLY A 69 3.49 6.10 -9.29
N LYS A 70 4.63 5.90 -9.95
CA LYS A 70 5.03 4.62 -10.55
C LYS A 70 5.06 3.45 -9.55
N MET A 71 5.17 3.74 -8.26
CA MET A 71 5.06 2.73 -7.20
C MET A 71 3.69 2.03 -7.17
N PHE A 72 2.62 2.72 -7.60
CA PHE A 72 1.23 2.30 -7.45
C PHE A 72 0.48 2.09 -8.77
N THR A 73 0.98 2.63 -9.88
CA THR A 73 0.27 2.69 -11.17
C THR A 73 0.84 1.76 -12.24
N GLY A 74 0.07 1.54 -13.31
CA GLY A 74 0.42 0.68 -14.44
C GLY A 74 -0.04 -0.76 -14.26
N GLU A 75 0.10 -1.58 -15.31
CA GLU A 75 -0.23 -3.02 -15.26
C GLU A 75 0.65 -3.78 -14.25
N THR A 76 1.88 -3.32 -14.05
CA THR A 76 2.83 -3.86 -13.08
C THR A 76 3.42 -2.73 -12.23
N PRO A 77 2.73 -2.31 -11.16
CA PRO A 77 3.22 -1.29 -10.23
C PRO A 77 4.61 -1.64 -9.71
N LEU A 78 5.51 -0.66 -9.51
CA LEU A 78 6.87 -0.99 -9.06
C LEU A 78 6.89 -1.72 -7.71
N LEU A 79 5.92 -1.47 -6.82
CA LEU A 79 5.85 -2.15 -5.53
C LEU A 79 5.53 -3.65 -5.67
N SER A 80 4.83 -4.08 -6.73
CA SER A 80 4.51 -5.49 -6.98
C SER A 80 5.73 -6.34 -7.34
N LYS A 81 6.88 -5.71 -7.60
CA LYS A 81 8.15 -6.38 -7.88
C LYS A 81 8.98 -6.63 -6.61
N SER A 82 8.51 -6.14 -5.47
CA SER A 82 9.18 -6.37 -4.20
C SER A 82 9.01 -7.81 -3.75
N GLU A 83 10.05 -8.39 -3.16
CA GLU A 83 9.98 -9.73 -2.56
C GLU A 83 9.20 -9.76 -1.23
N VAL A 84 9.00 -8.59 -0.60
CA VAL A 84 8.37 -8.48 0.73
C VAL A 84 6.95 -7.89 0.70
N TRP A 85 6.54 -7.27 -0.41
CA TRP A 85 5.20 -6.71 -0.56
C TRP A 85 4.35 -7.57 -1.50
N LYS A 86 3.16 -7.95 -1.04
CA LYS A 86 2.05 -8.40 -1.89
C LYS A 86 1.11 -7.22 -2.11
N VAL A 87 0.67 -6.99 -3.34
CA VAL A 87 -0.16 -5.83 -3.66
C VAL A 87 -1.32 -6.20 -4.57
N ASP A 88 -2.44 -5.52 -4.40
CA ASP A 88 -3.57 -5.53 -5.31
C ASP A 88 -4.07 -4.11 -5.55
N LYS A 89 -4.75 -3.88 -6.68
CA LYS A 89 -5.31 -2.56 -7.01
C LYS A 89 -6.67 -2.64 -7.68
N LYS A 90 -7.48 -1.60 -7.54
CA LYS A 90 -8.75 -1.39 -8.23
C LYS A 90 -8.82 0.03 -8.76
N ASN A 91 -9.32 0.19 -9.98
CA ASN A 91 -9.62 1.50 -10.59
C ASN A 91 -8.46 2.50 -10.55
N LEU A 92 -7.21 2.03 -10.39
CA LEU A 92 -6.01 2.84 -10.42
C LEU A 92 -5.39 2.80 -11.82
N PRO A 93 -4.86 3.94 -12.31
CA PRO A 93 -4.14 4.00 -13.58
C PRO A 93 -3.05 2.93 -13.70
#